data_AF-A0A7Y2P489-F1
#
_entry.id   AF-A0A7Y2P489-F1
#
_cell.length_a   1.000
_cell.length_b   1.000
_cell.length_c   1.000
_cell.angle_alpha   90.00
_cell.angle_beta   90.00
_cell.angle_gamma   90.00
#
_symmetry.space_group_name_H-M   'P 1'
#
loop_
_entity.id
_entity.type
_entity.pdbx_description
1 polymer ?
#
loop_
_entity_poly.entity_id
_entity_poly.type
_entity_poly.pdbx_seq_one_letter_code
_entity_poly.pdbx_strand_id
1 'polypeptide(L)'
;ILLDPMLATGGSASEAIRYLKKRGVHEIAFACLVAAPEGVKKLTKEHADVKIYGAALDRTLNDKGYILPGLGDAGDRTFGTL
;
A
#
# COMPACT_ATOMS: atom_id res chain seq x y z
N ILE A 1 1.66 7.90 -11.04
CA ILE A 1 2.27 7.08 -9.97
C ILE A 1 1.54 7.41 -8.68
N LEU A 2 1.05 6.40 -7.95
CA LEU A 2 0.42 6.53 -6.63
C LEU A 2 1.47 6.20 -5.56
N LEU A 3 1.63 7.08 -4.57
CA LEU A 3 2.64 6.97 -3.53
C LEU A 3 1.96 6.85 -2.17
N ASP A 4 2.40 5.89 -1.38
CA ASP A 4 2.03 5.72 0.04
C ASP A 4 3.22 5.04 0.74
N PRO A 5 3.69 5.51 1.91
CA PRO A 5 4.77 4.85 2.63
C PRO A 5 4.54 3.36 2.89
N MET A 6 3.29 2.94 3.11
CA MET A 6 2.97 1.58 3.56
C MET A 6 1.88 0.91 2.73
N LEU A 7 2.13 -0.32 2.30
CA LEU A 7 1.11 -1.21 1.76
C LEU A 7 0.76 -2.31 2.77
N ALA A 8 -0.05 -1.97 3.76
CA ALA A 8 -0.47 -2.88 4.82
C ALA A 8 -1.59 -3.83 4.36
N THR A 9 -2.85 -3.56 4.71
CA THR A 9 -4.00 -4.36 4.26
C THR A 9 -4.34 -4.16 2.78
N GLY A 10 -3.78 -3.13 2.14
CA GLY A 10 -4.08 -2.75 0.75
C GLY A 10 -5.43 -2.04 0.55
N GLY A 11 -6.17 -1.74 1.63
CA GLY A 11 -7.46 -1.02 1.57
C GLY A 11 -7.35 0.35 0.90
N SER A 12 -6.56 1.25 1.50
CA SER A 12 -6.40 2.62 1.01
C SER A 12 -5.89 2.68 -0.43
N ALA A 13 -4.88 1.86 -0.75
CA ALA A 13 -4.32 1.79 -2.09
C ALA A 13 -5.34 1.30 -3.13
N SER A 14 -6.15 0.26 -2.82
CA SER A 14 -7.20 -0.23 -3.71
C SER A 14 -8.27 0.82 -4.00
N GLU A 15 -8.76 1.50 -2.95
CA GLU A 15 -9.76 2.56 -3.13
C GLU A 15 -9.20 3.73 -3.98
N ALA A 16 -7.97 4.15 -3.71
CA ALA A 16 -7.30 5.20 -4.48
C ALA A 16 -7.12 4.80 -5.96
N ILE A 17 -6.69 3.58 -6.24
CA ILE A 17 -6.58 3.05 -7.61
C ILE A 17 -7.93 3.04 -8.30
N ARG A 18 -8.98 2.54 -7.64
CA ARG A 18 -10.34 2.51 -8.19
C ARG A 18 -10.85 3.90 -8.52
N TYR A 19 -10.58 4.88 -7.65
CA TYR A 19 -10.92 6.27 -7.87
C TYR A 19 -10.19 6.87 -9.09
N LEU A 20 -8.89 6.61 -9.24
CA LEU A 20 -8.12 7.03 -10.41
C LEU A 20 -8.66 6.41 -11.70
N LYS A 21 -8.95 5.10 -11.70
CA LYS A 21 -9.54 4.40 -12.86
C LYS A 21 -10.90 4.95 -13.26
N LYS A 22 -11.76 5.28 -12.28
CA LYS A 22 -13.06 5.94 -12.53
C LYS A 22 -12.92 7.30 -13.24
N ARG A 23 -11.74 7.93 -13.18
CA ARG A 23 -11.42 9.18 -13.87
C ARG A 23 -10.67 9.01 -15.18
N GLY A 24 -10.56 7.78 -15.69
CA GLY A 24 -9.90 7.49 -16.96
C GLY A 24 -8.38 7.37 -16.87
N VAL A 25 -7.81 7.17 -15.67
CA VAL A 25 -6.38 6.83 -15.56
C VAL A 25 -6.20 5.35 -15.85
N HIS A 26 -5.42 5.03 -16.88
CA HIS A 26 -5.20 3.66 -17.36
C HIS A 26 -3.82 3.10 -17.00
N GLU A 27 -2.81 3.97 -16.87
CA GLU A 27 -1.45 3.57 -16.49
C GLU A 27 -1.17 3.98 -15.05
N ILE A 28 -1.15 2.99 -14.15
CA ILE A 28 -0.93 3.20 -12.73
C ILE A 28 0.21 2.31 -12.26
N ALA A 29 1.18 2.92 -11.61
CA ALA A 29 2.15 2.25 -10.76
C ALA A 29 1.93 2.71 -9.32
N PHE A 30 1.92 1.77 -8.39
CA PHE A 30 1.90 2.02 -6.95
C PHE A 30 3.32 1.83 -6.41
N ALA A 31 3.82 2.78 -5.61
CA ALA A 31 5.12 2.69 -4.98
C ALA A 31 5.05 2.98 -3.48
N CYS A 32 5.78 2.17 -2.69
CA CYS A 32 5.83 2.25 -1.23
C CYS A 32 7.20 1.89 -0.66
N LEU A 33 7.44 2.24 0.61
CA LEU A 33 8.66 1.85 1.32
C LEU A 33 8.56 0.40 1.79
N VAL A 34 7.46 0.03 2.46
CA VAL A 34 7.26 -1.30 3.01
C VAL A 34 5.88 -1.84 2.67
N ALA A 35 5.83 -3.08 2.21
CA ALA A 35 4.59 -3.80 1.90
C ALA A 35 4.47 -5.07 2.74
N ALA A 36 3.23 -5.50 2.98
CA ALA A 36 2.92 -6.83 3.50
C ALA A 36 2.32 -7.73 2.40
N PRO A 37 2.50 -9.06 2.48
CA PRO A 37 1.98 -10.01 1.49
C PRO A 37 0.47 -9.90 1.30
N GLU A 38 -0.27 -9.59 2.38
CA GLU A 38 -1.72 -9.41 2.39
C GLU A 38 -2.15 -8.24 1.50
N GLY A 39 -1.47 -7.09 1.61
CA GLY A 39 -1.72 -5.91 0.78
C GLY A 39 -1.35 -6.11 -0.68
N VAL A 40 -0.20 -6.76 -0.95
CA VAL A 40 0.22 -7.11 -2.31
C VAL A 40 -0.79 -8.06 -2.96
N LYS A 41 -1.23 -9.09 -2.22
CA LYS A 41 -2.23 -10.06 -2.71
C LYS A 41 -3.56 -9.38 -3.02
N LYS A 42 -4.00 -8.44 -2.17
CA LYS A 42 -5.23 -7.66 -2.41
C LYS A 42 -5.11 -6.83 -3.69
N LEU A 43 -4.05 -6.03 -3.84
CA LEU A 43 -3.85 -5.20 -5.02
C LEU A 43 -3.72 -6.03 -6.29
N THR A 44 -2.95 -7.13 -6.25
CA THR A 44 -2.80 -8.02 -7.41
C THR A 44 -4.14 -8.66 -7.80
N LYS A 45 -4.99 -9.00 -6.83
CA LYS A 45 -6.32 -9.58 -7.09
C LYS A 45 -7.30 -8.56 -7.66
N GLU A 46 -7.34 -7.36 -7.10
CA GLU A 46 -8.35 -6.34 -7.46
C GLU A 46 -7.92 -5.47 -8.65
N HIS A 47 -6.61 -5.34 -8.87
CA HIS A 47 -5.97 -4.43 -9.82
C HIS A 47 -4.74 -5.08 -10.47
N ALA A 48 -4.93 -6.22 -11.13
CA ALA A 48 -3.86 -7.01 -11.75
C ALA A 48 -3.02 -6.26 -12.81
N ASP A 49 -3.54 -5.15 -13.33
CA ASP A 49 -2.90 -4.23 -14.27
C ASP A 49 -1.95 -3.20 -13.60
N VAL A 50 -1.95 -3.11 -12.27
CA VAL A 50 -1.12 -2.14 -11.53
C VAL A 50 0.20 -2.76 -11.13
N LYS A 51 1.31 -2.11 -11.53
CA LYS A 51 2.65 -2.49 -11.08
C LYS A 51 2.89 -1.99 -9.64
N ILE A 52 3.38 -2.86 -8.77
CA ILE A 52 3.72 -2.55 -7.38
C ILE A 52 5.24 -2.50 -7.24
N TYR A 53 5.74 -1.37 -6.75
CA TYR A 53 7.15 -1.17 -6.43
C TYR A 53 7.29 -0.96 -4.91
N GLY A 54 7.95 -1.90 -4.22
CA GLY A 54 8.22 -1.81 -2.79
C GLY A 54 9.72 -1.85 -2.54
N ALA A 55 10.23 -1.04 -1.60
CA ALA A 55 11.62 -1.16 -1.17
C ALA A 55 11.85 -2.40 -0.28
N ALA A 56 10.82 -2.80 0.47
CA ALA A 56 10.82 -4.02 1.27
C ALA A 56 9.45 -4.73 1.20
N LEU A 57 9.49 -6.08 1.18
CA LEU A 57 8.34 -6.93 1.43
C LEU A 57 8.55 -7.61 2.79
N ASP A 58 7.79 -7.17 3.78
CA ASP A 58 7.84 -7.68 5.14
C ASP A 58 6.97 -8.93 5.31
N ARG A 59 6.95 -9.50 6.52
CA ARG A 59 6.49 -10.89 6.71
C ARG A 59 4.97 -11.04 6.70
N THR A 60 4.28 -10.17 7.42
CA THR A 60 2.83 -10.30 7.68
C THR A 60 2.29 -9.05 8.36
N LEU A 61 0.99 -9.00 8.55
CA LEU A 61 0.32 -8.06 9.44
C LEU A 61 0.09 -8.66 10.84
N ASN A 62 0.06 -7.83 11.87
CA ASN A 62 -0.50 -8.21 13.16
C ASN A 62 -2.04 -8.04 13.20
N ASP A 63 -2.67 -8.40 14.32
CA ASP A 63 -4.14 -8.30 14.50
C ASP A 63 -4.70 -6.87 14.40
N LYS A 64 -3.84 -5.86 14.54
CA LYS A 64 -4.19 -4.44 14.40
C LYS A 64 -3.96 -3.91 12.98
N GLY A 65 -3.45 -4.74 12.06
CA GLY A 65 -3.17 -4.35 10.68
C GLY A 65 -1.83 -3.65 10.46
N TYR A 66 -0.93 -3.63 11.46
CA TYR A 66 0.43 -3.11 11.27
C TYR A 66 1.32 -4.17 10.60
N ILE A 67 2.20 -3.72 9.72
CA ILE A 67 3.20 -4.54 9.05
C ILE A 67 4.28 -4.97 10.06
N LEU A 68 4.73 -6.22 9.98
CA LEU A 68 5.78 -6.79 10.85
C LEU A 68 7.03 -7.23 10.06
N PRO A 69 8.24 -6.76 10.41
CA PRO A 69 8.54 -5.79 11.48
C PRO A 69 8.01 -4.38 11.24
N GLY A 70 7.83 -3.98 9.98
CA GLY A 70 7.27 -2.70 9.57
C GLY A 70 8.07 -1.50 10.08
N LEU A 71 7.38 -0.36 10.14
CA LEU A 71 7.96 0.91 10.59
C LEU A 71 7.08 1.69 11.58
N GLY A 72 6.05 1.04 12.14
CA GLY A 72 5.05 1.69 12.99
C GLY A 72 4.07 2.54 12.18
N ASP A 73 3.57 3.62 12.77
CA ASP A 73 2.74 4.58 12.04
C ASP A 73 3.61 5.53 11.22
N ALA A 74 3.50 5.46 9.88
CA ALA A 74 4.29 6.31 9.00
C ALA A 74 3.93 7.79 9.11
N GLY A 75 2.65 8.11 9.32
CA GLY A 75 2.16 9.47 9.41
C GLY A 75 2.70 10.15 10.65
N ASP A 76 2.48 9.52 11.81
CA ASP A 76 2.94 10.07 13.09
C ASP A 76 4.45 10.23 13.15
N ARG A 77 5.20 9.27 12.60
CA ARG A 77 6.66 9.37 12.55
C ARG A 77 7.16 10.43 11.60
N THR A 78 6.42 10.72 10.52
CA THR A 78 6.81 11.74 9.54
C THR A 78 6.51 13.15 10.06
N PHE A 79 5.38 13.33 10.74
CA PHE A 79 4.89 14.65 11.16
C PHE A 79 5.06 14.95 12.64
N GLY A 80 5.48 13.97 13.45
CA GLY A 80 5.64 14.13 14.90
C GLY A 80 4.31 14.24 15.65
N THR A 81 3.29 13.49 15.22
CA THR A 81 1.92 13.52 15.79
C THR A 81 1.58 12.30 16.66
N LEU A 82 0.35 12.27 17.20
CA LEU A 82 -0.25 11.21 18.03
C LEU A 82 -1.67 10.90 17.57
#